data_AF-A0A7Y6CDP8-F1
#
_entry.id   AF-A0A7Y6CDP8-F1
#
_cell.length_a   1.000
_cell.length_b   1.000
_cell.length_c   1.000
_cell.angle_alpha   90.00
_cell.angle_beta   90.00
_cell.angle_gamma   90.00
#
_symmetry.space_group_name_H-M   'P 1'
#
loop_
_entity.id
_entity.type
_entity.pdbx_description
1 polymer ?
#
loop_
_entity_poly.entity_id
_entity_poly.type
_entity_poly.pdbx_seq_one_letter_code
_entity_poly.pdbx_strand_id
1 'polypeptide(L)'
;MVLVVVDAENVRRSIWPNLSREELVRRTRDWAAGEGHDLLVVFDGQPPDDAPDLVGASSADDEIVELARGFDRPWWLVTSDRGLRERVGDAPERIIGGGSFVRTI
;
A
#
# COMPACT_ATOMS: atom_id res chain seq x y z
N MET A 1 -3.19 -1.15 -16.62
CA MET A 1 -2.43 -1.82 -15.55
C MET A 1 -1.60 -0.76 -14.84
N VAL A 2 -1.79 -0.60 -13.53
CA VAL A 2 -1.09 0.39 -12.70
C VAL A 2 -0.41 -0.33 -11.54
N LEU A 3 0.58 0.30 -10.91
CA LEU A 3 1.15 -0.19 -9.65
C LEU A 3 0.34 0.35 -8.48
N VAL A 4 -0.20 -0.51 -7.61
CA VAL A 4 -0.92 -0.09 -6.40
C VAL A 4 0.01 -0.26 -5.21
N VAL A 5 0.40 0.87 -4.61
CA VAL A 5 1.28 0.93 -3.44
C VAL A 5 0.42 1.07 -2.19
N VAL A 6 0.53 0.11 -1.29
CA VAL A 6 -0.29 0.02 -0.08
C VAL A 6 0.54 0.31 1.16
N ASP A 7 0.15 1.35 1.90
CA ASP A 7 0.61 1.58 3.27
C ASP A 7 -0.09 0.59 4.21
N ALA A 8 0.63 -0.47 4.58
CA ALA A 8 0.04 -1.61 5.25
C ALA A 8 -0.48 -1.28 6.65
N GLU A 9 0.28 -0.53 7.44
CA GLU A 9 -0.14 -0.20 8.81
C GLU A 9 -1.35 0.73 8.81
N ASN A 10 -1.42 1.69 7.89
CA ASN A 10 -2.60 2.54 7.72
C ASN A 10 -3.84 1.74 7.35
N VAL A 11 -3.76 0.85 6.36
CA VAL A 11 -4.90 0.05 5.91
C VAL A 11 -5.35 -0.92 7.00
N ARG A 12 -4.42 -1.67 7.62
CA ARG A 12 -4.75 -2.65 8.67
C ARG A 12 -5.49 -2.04 9.84
N ARG A 13 -5.08 -0.83 10.24
CA ARG A 13 -5.64 -0.09 11.38
C ARG A 13 -6.91 0.71 11.04
N SER A 14 -7.35 0.68 9.78
CA SER A 14 -8.54 1.40 9.33
C SER A 14 -9.87 0.70 9.68
N ILE A 15 -9.84 -0.52 10.22
CA ILE A 15 -11.02 -1.25 10.71
C ILE A 15 -10.76 -1.89 12.07
N TRP A 16 -11.83 -2.16 12.81
CA TRP A 16 -11.78 -2.92 14.07
C TRP A 16 -12.60 -4.23 13.95
N PRO A 17 -12.03 -5.38 14.34
CA PRO A 17 -10.63 -5.58 14.72
C PRO A 17 -9.67 -5.32 13.55
N ASN A 18 -8.43 -4.92 13.87
CA ASN A 18 -7.41 -4.67 12.86
C ASN A 18 -7.13 -5.94 12.04
N LEU A 19 -6.83 -5.79 10.75
CA LEU A 19 -6.39 -6.92 9.92
C LEU A 19 -5.01 -7.43 10.35
N SER A 20 -4.79 -8.75 10.23
CA SER A 20 -3.44 -9.31 10.31
C SER A 20 -2.62 -8.93 9.08
N ARG A 21 -1.29 -9.13 9.13
CA ARG A 21 -0.42 -8.83 7.97
C ARG A 21 -0.72 -9.79 6.83
N GLU A 22 -0.86 -11.07 7.17
CA GLU A 22 -1.16 -12.17 6.25
C GLU A 22 -2.51 -11.94 5.56
N GLU A 23 -3.53 -11.58 6.33
CA GLU A 23 -4.87 -11.36 5.80
C GLU A 23 -4.93 -10.10 4.92
N LEU A 24 -4.20 -9.04 5.28
CA LEU A 24 -4.04 -7.89 4.39
C LEU A 24 -3.45 -8.34 3.05
N VAL A 25 -2.28 -8.99 3.08
CA VAL A 25 -1.55 -9.41 1.86
C VAL A 25 -2.43 -10.28 0.98
N ARG A 26 -3.09 -11.29 1.55
CA ARG A 26 -3.97 -12.19 0.82
C ARG A 26 -5.08 -11.43 0.10
N ARG A 27 -5.83 -10.59 0.83
CA ARG A 27 -6.95 -9.82 0.26
C ARG A 27 -6.49 -8.80 -0.78
N THR A 28 -5.39 -8.11 -0.55
CA THR A 28 -4.86 -7.13 -1.52
C THR A 28 -4.36 -7.80 -2.78
N ARG A 29 -3.77 -8.99 -2.70
CA ARG A 29 -3.37 -9.79 -3.87
C ARG A 29 -4.59 -10.27 -4.65
N ASP A 30 -5.59 -10.83 -3.97
CA ASP A 30 -6.83 -11.29 -4.59
C ASP A 30 -7.52 -10.13 -5.35
N TRP A 31 -7.61 -8.96 -4.71
CA TRP A 31 -8.17 -7.75 -5.31
C TRP A 31 -7.33 -7.24 -6.49
N ALA A 32 -6.01 -7.11 -6.34
CA ALA A 32 -5.14 -6.60 -7.41
C ALA A 32 -5.16 -7.51 -8.64
N ALA A 33 -5.18 -8.83 -8.44
CA ALA A 33 -5.34 -9.82 -9.50
C ALA A 33 -6.70 -9.70 -10.20
N GLY A 34 -7.78 -9.48 -9.43
CA GLY A 34 -9.13 -9.26 -9.96
C GLY A 34 -9.27 -7.99 -10.80
N GLU A 35 -8.60 -6.91 -10.40
CA GLU A 35 -8.61 -5.60 -11.09
C GLU A 35 -7.54 -5.49 -12.20
N GLY A 36 -6.64 -6.46 -12.33
CA GLY A 36 -5.55 -6.43 -13.31
C GLY A 36 -4.52 -5.33 -13.00
N HIS A 37 -4.14 -5.21 -11.73
CA HIS A 37 -3.13 -4.26 -11.23
C HIS A 37 -1.93 -5.01 -10.65
N ASP A 38 -0.77 -4.37 -10.72
CA ASP A 38 0.41 -4.82 -9.96
C ASP A 38 0.32 -4.28 -8.53
N LEU A 39 0.92 -5.00 -7.58
CA LEU A 39 0.80 -4.70 -6.16
C LEU A 39 2.19 -4.50 -5.53
N LEU A 40 2.28 -3.53 -4.62
CA LEU A 40 3.39 -3.37 -3.70
C LEU A 40 2.86 -3.01 -2.32
N VAL A 41 3.09 -3.85 -1.32
CA VAL A 41 2.63 -3.62 0.05
C VAL A 41 3.82 -3.27 0.93
N VAL A 42 3.79 -2.08 1.54
CA VAL A 42 4.89 -1.56 2.35
C VAL A 42 4.49 -1.60 3.83
N PHE A 43 5.30 -2.28 4.64
CA PHE A 43 5.11 -2.46 6.06
C PHE A 43 6.10 -1.65 6.89
N ASP A 44 5.63 -1.14 8.04
CA ASP A 44 6.53 -0.83 9.14
C ASP A 44 7.05 -2.13 9.76
N GLY A 45 8.35 -2.36 9.61
CA GLY A 45 9.04 -3.57 9.98
C GLY A 45 8.81 -4.72 8.99
N GLN A 46 9.09 -5.94 9.44
CA GLN A 46 9.18 -7.11 8.57
C GLN A 46 7.82 -7.52 7.97
N PRO A 47 7.69 -7.72 6.65
CA PRO A 47 6.47 -8.28 6.05
C PRO A 47 6.22 -9.71 6.55
N PRO A 48 5.00 -10.25 6.35
CA PRO A 48 4.68 -11.62 6.79
C PRO A 48 5.46 -12.70 6.03
N ASP A 49 5.91 -12.40 4.81
CA ASP A 49 6.67 -13.30 3.94
C ASP A 49 7.75 -12.53 3.15
N ASP A 50 8.75 -13.24 2.63
CA ASP A 50 9.73 -12.73 1.68
C ASP A 50 9.20 -12.88 0.25
N ALA A 51 8.72 -11.80 -0.34
CA ALA A 51 8.11 -11.78 -1.67
C ALA A 51 8.34 -10.43 -2.37
N PRO A 52 8.45 -10.39 -3.71
CA PRO A 52 8.82 -9.19 -4.45
C PRO A 52 7.77 -8.06 -4.38
N ASP A 53 6.53 -8.39 -4.04
CA ASP A 53 5.43 -7.44 -3.86
C ASP A 53 5.30 -6.97 -2.39
N LEU A 54 6.19 -7.39 -1.50
CA LEU A 54 6.20 -7.03 -0.08
C LEU A 54 7.52 -6.35 0.29
N VAL A 55 7.43 -5.18 0.91
CA VAL A 55 8.58 -4.43 1.41
C VAL A 55 8.41 -4.17 2.89
N GLY A 56 9.43 -4.47 3.67
CA GLY A 56 9.54 -4.04 5.06
C GLY A 56 10.58 -2.95 5.20
N ALA A 57 10.25 -1.89 5.92
CA ALA A 57 11.16 -0.79 6.19
C ALA A 57 11.07 -0.32 7.64
N SER A 58 12.01 0.51 8.07
CA SER A 58 11.94 1.11 9.41
C SER A 58 10.81 2.14 9.53
N SER A 59 10.46 2.78 8.41
CA SER A 59 9.28 3.62 8.24
C SER A 59 8.69 3.35 6.85
N ALA A 60 7.44 2.90 6.80
CA ALA A 60 6.74 2.67 5.55
C ALA A 60 6.57 3.97 4.75
N ASP A 61 6.28 5.09 5.42
CA ASP A 61 6.14 6.39 4.77
C ASP A 61 7.42 6.84 4.07
N ASP A 62 8.57 6.72 4.75
CA ASP A 62 9.87 7.09 4.19
C ASP A 62 10.22 6.21 2.99
N GLU A 63 9.95 4.91 3.12
CA GLU A 63 10.20 3.93 2.07
C GLU A 63 9.32 4.18 0.84
N ILE A 64 8.02 4.45 1.02
CA ILE A 64 7.11 4.77 -0.08
C ILE A 64 7.60 6.01 -0.83
N VAL A 65 8.04 7.05 -0.12
CA VAL A 65 8.56 8.28 -0.74
C VAL A 65 9.84 8.00 -1.53
N GLU A 66 10.73 7.14 -1.03
CA GLU A 66 11.96 6.79 -1.73
C GLU A 66 11.66 5.95 -2.98
N LEU A 67 10.86 4.89 -2.85
CA LEU A 67 10.45 4.03 -3.96
C LEU A 67 9.73 4.82 -5.06
N ALA A 68 8.88 5.78 -4.68
CA ALA A 68 8.13 6.62 -5.61
C ALA A 68 9.03 7.40 -6.59
N ARG A 69 10.28 7.70 -6.22
CA ARG A 69 11.24 8.37 -7.10
C ARG A 69 11.68 7.52 -8.29
N GLY A 70 11.55 6.20 -8.20
CA GLY A 70 11.94 5.24 -9.24
C GLY A 70 10.77 4.69 -10.05
N PHE A 71 9.53 5.14 -9.80
CA PHE A 71 8.38 4.63 -10.55
C PHE A 71 8.26 5.32 -11.91
N ASP A 72 8.68 4.61 -12.97
CA ASP A 72 8.54 5.06 -14.37
C ASP A 72 7.18 4.72 -15.01
N ARG A 73 6.17 4.44 -14.18
CA ARG A 73 4.84 3.98 -14.61
C ARG A 73 3.74 4.60 -13.73
N PRO A 74 2.49 4.65 -14.20
CA PRO A 74 1.40 5.15 -13.37
C PRO A 74 1.19 4.26 -12.15
N TRP A 75 1.02 4.90 -11.00
CA TRP A 75 0.87 4.24 -9.71
C TRP A 75 -0.18 4.93 -8.85
N TRP A 76 -0.83 4.14 -8.00
CA TRP A 76 -1.83 4.59 -7.04
C TRP A 76 -1.31 4.39 -5.63
N LEU A 77 -1.66 5.30 -4.74
CA LEU A 77 -1.34 5.20 -3.32
C LEU A 77 -2.59 4.84 -2.50
N VAL A 78 -2.50 3.79 -1.70
CA VAL A 78 -3.52 3.47 -0.70
C VAL A 78 -3.02 3.90 0.68
N THR A 79 -3.51 5.05 1.14
CA THR A 79 -3.32 5.53 2.52
C THR A 79 -4.37 6.58 2.87
N SER A 80 -4.75 6.65 4.14
CA SER A 80 -5.47 7.78 4.73
C SER A 80 -4.54 8.79 5.41
N ASP A 81 -3.24 8.52 5.50
CA ASP A 81 -2.27 9.40 6.15
C ASP A 81 -2.08 10.69 5.35
N ARG A 82 -2.29 11.85 5.99
CA ARG A 82 -2.16 13.16 5.34
C ARG A 82 -0.69 13.58 5.17
N GLY A 83 0.17 13.23 6.11
CA GLY A 83 1.60 13.52 6.02
C GLY A 83 2.24 12.76 4.87
N LEU A 84 1.93 11.47 4.71
CA LEU A 84 2.42 10.70 3.56
C LEU A 84 1.93 11.31 2.24
N ARG A 85 0.64 11.67 2.15
CA ARG A 85 0.06 12.32 0.95
C ARG A 85 0.78 13.63 0.59
N GLU A 86 1.05 14.47 1.59
CA GLU A 86 1.79 15.73 1.38
C GLU A 86 3.20 15.48 0.86
N ARG A 87 3.87 14.42 1.35
CA ARG A 87 5.24 14.08 0.95
C ARG A 87 5.35 13.51 -0.46
N VAL A 88 4.38 12.72 -0.90
CA VAL A 88 4.34 12.20 -2.28
C VAL A 88 3.79 13.22 -3.27
N GLY A 89 3.06 14.24 -2.79
CA GLY A 89 2.49 15.30 -3.62
C GLY A 89 1.57 14.74 -4.71
N ASP A 90 1.71 15.28 -5.93
CA ASP A 90 0.94 14.87 -7.11
C ASP A 90 1.55 13.67 -7.87
N ALA A 91 2.56 13.00 -7.31
CA ALA A 91 3.23 11.87 -7.97
C ALA A 91 2.32 10.65 -8.24
N PRO A 92 1.43 10.22 -7.33
CA PRO A 92 0.48 9.16 -7.64
C PRO A 92 -0.68 9.68 -8.49
N GLU A 93 -1.08 8.92 -9.51
CA GLU A 93 -2.22 9.24 -10.37
C GLU A 93 -3.54 9.24 -9.57
N ARG A 94 -3.59 8.45 -8.50
CA ARG A 94 -4.77 8.31 -7.64
C ARG A 94 -4.38 7.98 -6.20
N ILE A 95 -5.12 8.55 -5.25
CA ILE A 95 -5.03 8.23 -3.82
C ILE A 95 -6.35 7.58 -3.36
N ILE A 96 -6.26 6.44 -2.69
CA ILE A 96 -7.38 5.71 -2.10
C ILE A 96 -7.22 5.73 -0.57
N GLY A 97 -8.27 6.11 0.17
CA GLY A 97 -8.23 6.05 1.63
C GLY A 97 -8.19 4.61 2.14
N GLY A 98 -7.33 4.32 3.11
CA GLY A 98 -7.14 2.95 3.63
C GLY A 98 -8.43 2.31 4.16
N GLY A 99 -9.28 3.09 4.83
CA GLY A 99 -10.59 2.63 5.28
C GLY A 99 -11.60 2.38 4.16
N SER A 100 -11.50 3.09 3.04
CA SER A 100 -12.33 2.80 1.86
C SER A 100 -11.82 1.53 1.18
N PHE A 101 -10.50 1.40 1.03
CA PHE A 101 -9.87 0.26 0.38
C PHE A 101 -10.09 -1.05 1.13
N VAL A 102 -9.98 -1.05 2.45
CA VAL A 102 -10.17 -2.28 3.25
C VAL A 102 -11.59 -2.86 3.14
N ARG A 103 -12.57 -2.06 2.70
CA ARG A 103 -13.95 -2.51 2.44
C ARG A 103 -14.15 -3.07 1.03
N THR A 104 -13.19 -2.87 0.14
CA THR A 104 -13.23 -3.37 -1.25
C THR A 104 -12.42 -4.65 -1.44
N ILE A 105 -11.61 -5.03 -0.45
CA ILE A 105 -10.74 -6.22 -0.46
C ILE A 105 -11.26 -7.34 0.45
#